data_AF-C0QH49-F1
#
_entry.id   AF-C0QH49-F1
#
_cell.length_a   1.000
_cell.length_b   1.000
_cell.length_c   1.000
_cell.angle_alpha   90.00
_cell.angle_beta   90.00
_cell.angle_gamma   90.00
#
_symmetry.space_group_name_H-M   'P 1'
#
loop_
_entity.id
_entity.type
_entity.pdbx_description
1 polymer ?
#
loop_
_entity_poly.entity_id
_entity_poly.type
_entity_poly.pdbx_seq_one_letter_code
_entity_poly.pdbx_strand_id
1 'polypeptide(L)' 'MDEIGILTQFKGILCHDHWKPYLNYDCLQALCNAHHLRELERAWEQDNQTWARGALLTGLPKI' A
#
# COMPACT_ATOMS: atom_id res chain seq x y z
N MET A 1 -16.93 -0.24 5.91
CA MET A 1 -17.17 -0.69 4.52
C MET A 1 -18.21 -1.79 4.45
N ASP A 2 -18.40 -2.60 5.50
CA ASP A 2 -19.39 -3.68 5.52
C ASP A 2 -20.83 -3.20 5.31
N GLU A 3 -21.27 -2.15 6.01
CA GLU A 3 -22.63 -1.59 5.88
C GLU A 3 -22.92 -1.03 4.48
N ILE A 4 -21.88 -0.57 3.77
CA ILE A 4 -22.00 -0.03 2.41
C ILE A 4 -22.14 -1.18 1.38
N GLY A 5 -21.73 -2.41 1.74
CA GLY A 5 -21.99 -3.61 0.94
C GLY A 5 -21.18 -3.75 -0.36
N ILE A 6 -20.24 -2.84 -0.64
CA ILE A 6 -19.43 -2.86 -1.87
C ILE A 6 -18.31 -3.90 -1.77
N LEU A 7 -17.50 -3.84 -0.72
CA LEU A 7 -16.31 -4.70 -0.60
C LEU A 7 -16.64 -6.19 -0.42
N THR A 8 -17.78 -6.51 0.19
CA THR A 8 -18.23 -7.88 0.39
C THR A 8 -18.62 -8.58 -0.93
N GLN A 9 -18.96 -7.81 -1.95
CA GLN A 9 -19.34 -8.32 -3.28
C GLN A 9 -18.23 -8.16 -4.32
N PHE A 10 -17.14 -7.47 -3.96
CA PHE A 10 -16.06 -7.15 -4.88
C PHE A 10 -15.25 -8.40 -5.26
N LYS A 11 -15.01 -8.61 -6.56
CA LYS A 11 -14.30 -9.80 -7.11
C LYS A 11 -12.99 -9.45 -7.83
N GLY A 12 -12.59 -8.18 -7.80
CA GLY A 12 -11.34 -7.74 -8.42
C GLY A 12 -10.15 -7.77 -7.46
N ILE A 13 -9.16 -6.92 -7.74
CA ILE A 13 -8.01 -6.68 -6.86
C ILE A 13 -8.27 -5.43 -6.03
N LEU A 14 -8.33 -5.58 -4.71
CA LEU A 14 -8.44 -4.49 -3.76
C LEU A 14 -7.04 -3.92 -3.54
N CYS A 15 -6.71 -2.84 -4.24
CA CYS A 15 -5.48 -2.09 -4.03
C CYS A 15 -5.68 -1.10 -2.88
N HIS A 16 -4.94 -1.24 -1.79
CA HIS A 16 -5.15 -0.42 -0.59
C HIS A 16 -3.85 -0.03 0.13
N ASP A 17 -3.99 0.88 1.09
CA ASP A 17 -2.94 1.53 1.88
C ASP A 17 -2.54 0.75 3.14
N HIS A 18 -2.60 -0.58 3.10
CA HIS A 18 -2.32 -1.44 4.25
C HIS A 18 -3.24 -1.28 5.48
N TRP A 19 -4.39 -0.60 5.37
CA TRP A 19 -5.29 -0.54 6.51
C TRP A 19 -5.80 -1.94 6.91
N LYS A 20 -5.46 -2.34 8.14
CA LYS A 20 -5.65 -3.71 8.68
C LYS A 20 -7.05 -4.31 8.47
N PRO A 21 -8.16 -3.55 8.63
CA PRO A 21 -9.51 -4.06 8.38
C PRO A 21 -9.74 -4.57 6.96
N TYR A 22 -9.03 -4.03 5.96
CA TYR A 22 -9.19 -4.47 4.57
C TYR A 22 -8.67 -5.88 4.31
N LEU A 23 -7.76 -6.38 5.16
CA LEU A 23 -7.21 -7.73 5.07
C LEU A 23 -8.25 -8.83 5.36
N ASN A 24 -9.42 -8.47 5.89
CA ASN A 24 -10.49 -9.42 6.23
C ASN A 24 -11.49 -9.65 5.08
N TYR A 25 -11.38 -8.94 3.96
CA TYR A 25 -12.29 -9.11 2.83
C TYR A 25 -11.82 -10.25 1.90
N ASP A 26 -12.77 -11.07 1.48
CA ASP A 26 -12.55 -12.18 0.55
C ASP A 26 -12.44 -11.68 -0.90
N CYS A 27 -11.30 -11.07 -1.22
CA CYS A 27 -10.90 -10.69 -2.58
C CYS A 27 -9.38 -10.69 -2.73
N LEU A 28 -8.89 -10.61 -3.97
CA LEU A 28 -7.45 -10.50 -4.22
C LEU A 28 -6.95 -9.16 -3.67
N GLN A 29 -5.86 -9.18 -2.92
CA GLN A 29 -5.31 -7.99 -2.29
C GLN A 29 -4.08 -7.50 -3.04
N ALA A 30 -3.95 -6.19 -3.20
CA ALA A 30 -2.72 -5.53 -3.62
C ALA A 30 -2.44 -4.33 -2.72
N LEU A 31 -1.17 -3.99 -2.62
CA LEU A 31 -0.72 -2.87 -1.82
C LEU A 31 -0.44 -1.69 -2.73
N CYS A 32 -0.83 -0.50 -2.28
CA CYS A 32 -0.70 0.69 -3.08
C CYS A 32 0.76 1.15 -3.11
N ASN A 33 1.41 0.95 -4.26
CA ASN A 33 2.79 1.39 -4.49
C ASN A 33 3.00 2.88 -4.18
N ALA A 34 2.03 3.74 -4.48
CA ALA A 34 2.13 5.17 -4.18
C ALA A 34 2.12 5.48 -2.67
N HIS A 35 1.46 4.67 -1.84
CA HIS A 35 1.56 4.80 -0.39
C HIS A 35 2.93 4.31 0.09
N HIS A 36 3.41 3.19 -0.44
CA HIS A 36 4.74 2.69 -0.10
C HIS A 36 5.88 3.61 -0.46
N LEU A 37 5.83 4.27 -1.62
CA LEU A 37 6.84 5.27 -1.98
C LEU A 37 6.86 6.42 -0.97
N ARG A 38 5.70 6.92 -0.55
CA ARG A 38 5.60 7.98 0.46
C ARG A 38 6.09 7.53 1.84
N GLU A 39 5.80 6.29 2.22
CA GLU A 39 6.32 5.70 3.46
C GLU A 39 7.85 5.58 3.43
N LEU A 40 8.42 5.14 2.31
CA LEU A 40 9.86 5.05 2.12
C LEU A 40 10.53 6.43 2.10
N GLU A 41 9.91 7.42 1.46
CA GLU A 41 10.37 8.82 1.49
C GLU A 41 10.41 9.34 2.93
N ARG A 42 9.32 9.18 3.70
CA ARG A 42 9.29 9.56 5.12
C ARG A 42 10.35 8.83 5.93
N ALA A 43 10.50 7.52 5.71
CA ALA A 43 11.47 6.71 6.43
C ALA A 43 12.90 7.22 6.19
N TRP A 44 13.22 7.62 4.95
CA TRP A 44 14.50 8.23 4.63
C TRP A 44 14.66 9.63 5.24
N GLU A 45 13.70 10.53 4.99
CA GLU A 45 13.83 11.97 5.30
C GLU A 45 13.64 12.31 6.77
N GLN A 46 12.73 11.62 7.45
CA GLN A 46 12.31 11.95 8.82
C GLN A 46 12.84 10.94 9.83
N ASP A 47 12.85 9.65 9.46
CA ASP A 47 13.24 8.57 10.37
C ASP A 47 14.73 8.16 10.21
N ASN A 48 15.47 8.85 9.32
CA ASN A 48 16.90 8.60 9.01
C ASN A 48 17.23 7.15 8.61
N GLN A 49 16.26 6.45 8.01
CA GLN A 49 16.41 5.05 7.61
C GLN A 49 17.16 4.94 6.28
N THR A 50 18.47 4.69 6.34
CA THR A 50 19.37 4.65 5.17
C THR A 50 18.99 3.54 4.16
N TRP A 51 18.40 2.44 4.62
CA TRP A 51 17.92 1.35 3.77
C TRP A 51 16.75 1.80 2.87
N ALA A 52 15.92 2.74 3.32
CA ALA A 52 14.76 3.21 2.57
C ALA A 52 15.17 3.93 1.29
N ARG A 53 16.31 4.64 1.32
CA ARG A 53 16.90 5.28 0.14
C ARG A 53 17.27 4.28 -0.94
N GLY A 54 17.81 3.11 -0.56
CA GLY A 54 18.10 2.03 -1.50
C GLY A 54 16.81 1.54 -2.18
N ALA A 55 15.77 1.27 -1.39
CA ALA A 55 14.48 0.82 -1.88
C ALA A 55 13.79 1.83 -2.83
N LEU A 56 13.91 3.14 -2.57
CA LEU A 56 13.42 4.21 -3.45
C LEU A 56 14.11 4.23 -4.81
N LEU A 57 15.41 3.89 -4.85
CA LEU A 57 16.23 3.97 -6.06
C LEU A 57 16.13 2.70 -6.92
N THR A 58 15.81 1.55 -6.33
CA THR A 58 15.74 0.25 -7.03
C THR A 58 14.32 -0.22 -7.32
N GLY A 59 13.30 0.43 -6.76
CA GLY A 59 11.99 -0.18 -6.54
C GLY A 59 11.01 -0.16 -7.71
N LEU A 60 10.87 0.94 -8.47
CA LEU A 60 9.75 1.06 -9.43
C LEU A 60 10.11 2.02 -10.58
N PRO A 61 9.71 1.73 -11.83
CA PRO A 61 9.73 2.76 -12.88
C PRO A 61 8.86 3.93 -12.40
N LYS A 62 9.45 5.13 -12.38
CA LYS A 62 8.68 6.37 -12.16
C LYS A 62 7.70 6.48 -13.34
N ILE A 63 6.43 6.17 -13.08
CA ILE A 63 5.30 6.49 -13.95
C ILE A 63 5.22 8.00 -14.18
#